data_AF-A0A938ISQ8-F1
#
_entry.id   AF-A0A938ISQ8-F1
#
_cell.length_a   1.000
_cell.length_b   1.000
_cell.length_c   1.000
_cell.angle_alpha   90.00
_cell.angle_beta   90.00
_cell.angle_gamma   90.00
#
_symmetry.space_group_name_H-M   'P 1'
#
loop_
_entity.id
_entity.type
_entity.pdbx_description
1 polymer ?
#
loop_
_entity_poly.entity_id
_entity_poly.type
_entity_poly.pdbx_seq_one_letter_code
_entity_poly.pdbx_strand_id
1 'polypeptide(L)'
;MKSNNAKLSTDNQTVALFEEAANRFRTYFEREVLAALPEFARRELESELNALSFLSGADPVPALAEASLVRAEQCAHDLLSMNYDGSASSFLRRSVQEAAVDIKATVIAASRRGGNVITFPRRVS
;
A
#
# COMPACT_ATOMS: atom_id res chain seq x y z
N MET A 1 -5.94 17.57 42.19
CA MET A 1 -5.53 17.53 40.76
C MET A 1 -6.53 16.67 40.02
N LYS A 2 -7.33 17.25 39.11
CA LYS A 2 -8.24 16.47 38.26
C LYS A 2 -7.43 15.94 37.07
N SER A 3 -7.29 14.64 36.99
CA SER A 3 -6.76 13.95 35.81
C SER A 3 -7.73 14.20 34.65
N ASN A 4 -7.39 15.16 33.78
CA ASN A 4 -8.03 15.30 32.49
C ASN A 4 -7.59 14.12 31.63
N ASN A 5 -8.28 12.99 31.79
CA ASN A 5 -8.32 11.97 30.76
C ASN A 5 -8.93 12.67 29.54
N ALA A 6 -8.07 13.13 28.64
CA ALA A 6 -8.45 13.44 27.28
C ALA A 6 -9.03 12.15 26.71
N LYS A 7 -10.34 11.93 26.89
CA LYS A 7 -11.11 11.08 25.99
C LYS A 7 -10.77 11.64 24.62
N LEU A 8 -10.02 10.88 23.82
CA LEU A 8 -9.94 11.13 22.39
C LEU A 8 -11.39 11.31 21.96
N SER A 9 -11.76 12.55 21.65
CA SER A 9 -13.04 12.81 21.03
C SER A 9 -12.97 12.03 19.73
N THR A 10 -13.66 10.90 19.66
CA THR A 10 -14.05 10.25 18.41
C THR A 10 -15.05 11.16 17.71
N ASP A 11 -14.63 12.40 17.49
CA ASP A 11 -15.35 13.37 16.71
C ASP A 11 -15.29 12.85 15.29
N ASN A 12 -16.44 12.63 14.66
CA ASN A 12 -16.50 12.07 13.30
C ASN A 12 -15.65 12.91 12.33
N GLN A 13 -15.47 14.20 12.61
CA GLN A 13 -14.56 15.08 11.87
C GLN A 13 -13.08 14.69 12.01
N THR A 14 -12.64 14.33 13.22
CA THR A 14 -11.25 13.91 13.46
C THR A 14 -10.96 12.58 12.76
N VAL A 15 -11.90 11.63 12.82
CA VAL A 15 -11.80 10.35 12.09
C VAL A 15 -11.73 10.60 10.59
N ALA A 16 -12.62 11.41 10.03
CA ALA A 16 -12.63 11.73 8.60
C ALA A 16 -11.31 12.38 8.13
N LEU A 17 -10.70 13.26 8.94
CA LEU A 17 -9.40 13.86 8.63
C LEU A 17 -8.26 12.83 8.60
N PHE A 18 -8.27 11.88 9.53
CA PHE A 18 -7.27 10.81 9.54
C PHE A 18 -7.45 9.85 8.36
N GLU A 19 -8.68 9.48 8.02
CA GLU A 19 -8.99 8.67 6.84
C GLU A 19 -8.55 9.38 5.55
N GLU A 20 -8.83 10.68 5.43
CA GLU A 20 -8.39 11.47 4.28
C GLU A 20 -6.85 11.53 4.19
N ALA A 21 -6.16 11.76 5.30
CA ALA A 21 -4.70 11.78 5.35
C ALA A 21 -4.11 10.41 4.96
N ALA A 22 -4.67 9.32 5.48
CA ALA A 22 -4.25 7.96 5.14
C ALA A 22 -4.46 7.65 3.65
N ASN A 23 -5.60 8.06 3.09
CA ASN A 23 -5.89 7.91 1.67
C ASN A 23 -4.90 8.69 0.80
N ARG A 24 -4.60 9.96 1.16
CA ARG A 24 -3.60 10.78 0.44
C ARG A 24 -2.21 10.16 0.51
N PHE A 25 -1.81 9.66 1.67
CA PHE A 25 -0.52 8.97 1.84
C PHE A 25 -0.44 7.72 0.96
N ARG A 26 -1.48 6.88 0.98
CA ARG A 26 -1.56 5.68 0.14
C ARG A 26 -1.45 6.02 -1.35
N THR A 27 -2.23 6.98 -1.84
CA THR A 27 -2.15 7.42 -3.24
C THR A 27 -0.77 7.96 -3.60
N TYR A 28 -0.13 8.70 -2.70
CA TYR A 28 1.25 9.17 -2.91
C TYR A 28 2.22 7.99 -3.01
N PHE A 29 2.17 7.07 -2.04
CA PHE A 29 3.04 5.90 -2.00
C PHE A 29 2.91 5.03 -3.26
N GLU A 30 1.68 4.74 -3.69
CA GLU A 30 1.40 3.97 -4.91
C GLU A 30 2.00 4.62 -6.16
N ARG A 31 1.90 5.95 -6.30
CA ARG A 31 2.51 6.67 -7.43
C ARG A 31 4.02 6.54 -7.44
N GLU A 32 4.65 6.67 -6.28
CA GLU A 32 6.11 6.51 -6.15
C GLU A 32 6.55 5.07 -6.45
N VAL A 33 5.79 4.06 -6.01
CA VAL A 33 6.03 2.65 -6.36
C VAL A 33 5.91 2.42 -7.86
N LEU A 34 4.85 2.93 -8.49
CA LEU A 34 4.65 2.84 -9.94
C LEU A 34 5.80 3.48 -10.73
N ALA A 35 6.31 4.63 -10.26
CA ALA A 35 7.44 5.31 -10.86
C ALA A 35 8.77 4.52 -10.71
N ALA A 36 8.92 3.75 -9.64
CA ALA A 36 10.10 2.92 -9.38
C ALA A 36 10.09 1.56 -10.11
N LEU A 37 8.94 1.15 -10.67
CA LEU A 37 8.79 -0.14 -11.32
C LEU A 37 9.25 -0.12 -12.79
N PRO A 38 9.82 -1.24 -13.30
CA PRO A 38 9.98 -1.43 -14.73
C PRO A 38 8.62 -1.54 -15.43
N GLU A 39 8.55 -1.14 -16.70
CA GLU A 39 7.28 -1.00 -17.43
C GLU A 39 6.37 -2.23 -17.39
N PHE A 40 6.92 -3.44 -17.54
CA PHE A 40 6.13 -4.66 -17.51
C PHE A 40 5.43 -4.88 -16.16
N ALA A 41 6.12 -4.62 -15.04
CA ALA A 41 5.56 -4.79 -13.69
C ALA A 41 4.66 -3.62 -13.31
N ARG A 42 4.98 -2.41 -13.81
CA ARG A 42 4.15 -1.22 -13.64
C ARG A 42 2.76 -1.45 -14.22
N ARG A 43 2.66 -1.94 -15.47
CA ARG A 43 1.36 -2.20 -16.14
C ARG A 43 0.48 -3.19 -15.38
N GLU A 44 1.08 -4.24 -14.81
CA GLU A 44 0.33 -5.23 -14.01
C GLU A 44 -0.20 -4.60 -12.72
N LEU A 45 0.63 -3.84 -12.00
CA LEU A 45 0.18 -3.14 -10.80
C LEU A 45 -0.91 -2.10 -11.12
N GLU A 46 -0.75 -1.33 -12.20
CA GLU A 46 -1.78 -0.38 -12.66
C GLU A 46 -3.10 -1.08 -12.97
N SER A 47 -3.05 -2.26 -13.61
CA SER A 47 -4.23 -3.05 -13.91
C SER A 47 -4.95 -3.52 -12.64
N GLU A 48 -4.20 -4.02 -11.66
CA GLU A 48 -4.75 -4.48 -10.38
C GLU A 48 -5.30 -3.34 -9.52
N LEU A 49 -4.61 -2.19 -9.44
CA LEU A 49 -5.10 -1.01 -8.74
C LEU A 49 -6.37 -0.44 -9.40
N ASN A 50 -6.44 -0.46 -10.73
CA ASN A 50 -7.65 -0.09 -11.44
C ASN A 50 -8.79 -1.08 -11.14
N ALA A 51 -8.52 -2.39 -11.16
CA ALA A 51 -9.51 -3.41 -10.81
C ALA A 51 -10.04 -3.24 -9.37
N LEU A 52 -9.15 -2.92 -8.42
CA LEU A 52 -9.50 -2.66 -7.02
C LEU A 52 -10.55 -1.55 -6.89
N SER A 53 -10.50 -0.50 -7.72
CA SER A 53 -11.47 0.60 -7.69
C SER A 53 -12.90 0.20 -8.08
N PHE A 54 -13.06 -0.97 -8.72
CA PHE A 54 -14.35 -1.52 -9.13
C PHE A 54 -14.80 -2.70 -8.27
N LEU A 55 -14.00 -3.11 -7.27
CA LEU A 55 -14.34 -4.23 -6.42
C LEU A 55 -15.47 -3.87 -5.45
N SER A 56 -16.39 -4.82 -5.27
CA SER A 56 -17.34 -4.80 -4.17
C SER A 56 -16.70 -5.36 -2.91
N GLY A 57 -17.22 -5.03 -1.72
CA GLY A 57 -16.59 -5.39 -0.44
C GLY A 57 -16.44 -6.90 -0.16
N ALA A 58 -16.98 -7.78 -1.00
CA ALA A 58 -16.83 -9.23 -0.91
C ALA A 58 -15.77 -9.79 -1.88
N ASP A 59 -15.27 -8.99 -2.81
CA ASP A 59 -14.31 -9.44 -3.81
C ASP A 59 -12.89 -9.52 -3.22
N PRO A 60 -12.10 -10.54 -3.58
CA PRO A 60 -10.72 -10.64 -3.12
C PRO A 60 -9.89 -9.50 -3.71
N VAL A 61 -9.09 -8.86 -2.85
CA VAL A 61 -8.13 -7.83 -3.26
C VAL A 61 -7.08 -8.49 -4.20
N PRO A 62 -6.75 -7.87 -5.34
CA PRO A 62 -5.71 -8.37 -6.24
C PRO A 62 -4.34 -8.39 -5.54
N ALA A 63 -3.48 -9.36 -5.88
CA ALA A 63 -2.31 -9.69 -5.05
C ALA A 63 -1.21 -8.61 -5.05
N LEU A 64 -0.95 -7.97 -6.18
CA LEU A 64 -0.02 -6.83 -6.30
C LEU A 64 -0.59 -5.59 -5.62
N ALA A 65 -1.90 -5.34 -5.79
CA ALA A 65 -2.57 -4.24 -5.10
C ALA A 65 -2.49 -4.43 -3.58
N GLU A 66 -2.80 -5.62 -3.08
CA GLU A 66 -2.67 -5.98 -1.66
C GLU A 66 -1.24 -5.77 -1.16
N ALA A 67 -0.23 -6.25 -1.89
CA ALA A 67 1.17 -6.06 -1.52
C ALA A 67 1.56 -4.57 -1.42
N SER A 68 1.09 -3.74 -2.36
CA SER A 68 1.32 -2.30 -2.33
C SER A 68 0.63 -1.63 -1.12
N LEU A 69 -0.63 -1.99 -0.86
CA LEU A 69 -1.43 -1.45 0.25
C LEU A 69 -0.83 -1.77 1.61
N VAL A 70 -0.48 -3.04 1.84
CA VAL A 70 0.12 -3.49 3.10
C VAL A 70 1.45 -2.77 3.35
N ARG A 71 2.28 -2.58 2.30
CA ARG A 71 3.53 -1.84 2.41
C ARG A 71 3.31 -0.36 2.73
N ALA A 72 2.30 0.27 2.13
CA ALA A 72 1.94 1.65 2.46
C ALA A 72 1.48 1.77 3.92
N GLU A 73 0.63 0.86 4.39
CA GLU A 73 0.15 0.86 5.79
C GLU A 73 1.28 0.66 6.79
N GLN A 74 2.19 -0.29 6.52
CA GLN A 74 3.37 -0.50 7.36
C GLN A 74 4.26 0.76 7.38
N CYS A 75 4.49 1.36 6.21
CA CYS A 75 5.29 2.59 6.12
C CYS A 75 4.66 3.75 6.91
N ALA A 76 3.33 3.91 6.83
CA ALA A 76 2.61 4.93 7.60
C ALA A 76 2.70 4.64 9.10
N HIS A 77 2.51 3.39 9.52
CA HIS A 77 2.63 2.98 10.91
C HIS A 77 4.01 3.27 11.48
N ASP A 78 5.07 2.90 10.76
CA ASP A 78 6.46 3.08 11.19
C ASP A 78 6.83 4.57 11.30
N LEU A 79 6.37 5.40 10.36
CA LEU A 79 6.56 6.86 10.39
C LEU A 79 5.82 7.53 11.56
N LEU A 80 4.66 7.01 11.94
CA LEU A 80 3.85 7.51 13.06
C LEU A 80 4.31 6.94 14.41
N SER A 81 5.03 5.82 14.42
CA SER A 81 5.62 5.24 15.62
C SER A 81 6.84 6.07 16.05
N MET A 82 6.86 6.52 17.31
CA MET A 82 7.87 7.45 17.83
C MET A 82 9.22 6.79 18.17
N ASN A 83 9.79 6.00 17.27
CA ASN A 83 11.15 5.46 17.39
C ASN A 83 12.00 5.70 16.13
N TYR A 84 11.61 6.64 15.27
CA TYR A 84 12.33 6.92 14.03
C TYR A 84 13.37 8.04 14.22
N ASP A 85 14.63 7.66 14.47
CA ASP A 85 15.78 8.55 14.32
C ASP A 85 16.21 8.58 12.84
N GLY A 86 15.81 9.63 12.11
CA GLY A 86 16.21 9.82 10.71
C GLY A 86 15.34 10.80 9.93
N SER A 87 15.65 10.95 8.63
CA SER A 87 14.83 11.74 7.73
C SER A 87 13.66 10.92 7.19
N ALA A 88 12.42 11.36 7.42
CA ALA A 88 11.21 10.67 6.97
C ALA A 88 11.21 10.43 5.44
N SER A 89 11.78 11.35 4.66
CA SER A 89 11.90 11.21 3.21
C SER A 89 12.85 10.09 2.79
N SER A 90 13.89 9.82 3.58
CA SER A 90 14.84 8.74 3.32
C SER A 90 14.22 7.37 3.60
N PHE A 91 13.44 7.26 4.69
CA PHE A 91 12.67 6.05 4.99
C PHE A 91 11.62 5.80 3.91
N LEU A 92 10.83 6.81 3.57
CA LEU A 92 9.81 6.70 2.54
C LEU A 92 10.37 6.20 1.21
N ARG A 93 11.50 6.77 0.77
CA ARG A 93 12.18 6.32 -0.46
C ARG A 93 12.63 4.87 -0.37
N ARG A 94 13.15 4.45 0.77
CA ARG A 94 13.55 3.06 1.00
C ARG A 94 12.34 2.13 0.96
N SER A 95 11.26 2.46 1.66
CA SER A 95 10.02 1.68 1.69
C SER A 95 9.39 1.55 0.30
N VAL A 96 9.39 2.62 -0.50
CA VAL A 96 8.97 2.58 -1.91
C VAL A 96 9.83 1.62 -2.72
N GLN A 97 11.15 1.67 -2.57
CA GLN A 97 12.07 0.81 -3.31
C GLN A 97 11.89 -0.67 -2.93
N GLU A 98 11.72 -0.97 -1.65
CA GLU A 98 11.46 -2.33 -1.16
C GLU A 98 10.13 -2.86 -1.72
N ALA A 99 9.06 -2.06 -1.69
CA ALA A 99 7.77 -2.41 -2.28
C ALA A 99 7.88 -2.68 -3.79
N ALA A 100 8.60 -1.84 -4.54
CA ALA A 100 8.80 -2.04 -5.97
C ALA A 100 9.58 -3.33 -6.28
N VAL A 101 10.58 -3.68 -5.45
CA VAL A 101 11.34 -4.94 -5.59
C VAL A 101 10.43 -6.14 -5.36
N ASP A 102 9.62 -6.12 -4.32
CA ASP A 102 8.69 -7.21 -3.99
C ASP A 102 7.62 -7.41 -5.07
N ILE A 103 7.02 -6.33 -5.55
CA ILE A 103 6.01 -6.37 -6.62
C ILE A 103 6.64 -6.93 -7.91
N LYS A 104 7.82 -6.45 -8.29
CA LYS A 104 8.55 -6.97 -9.46
C LYS A 104 8.83 -8.48 -9.31
N ALA A 105 9.30 -8.91 -8.14
CA ALA A 105 9.56 -10.33 -7.88
C ALA A 105 8.29 -11.18 -8.01
N THR A 106 7.16 -10.66 -7.50
CA THR A 106 5.85 -11.31 -7.56
C THR A 106 5.35 -11.45 -9.01
N VAL A 107 5.47 -10.39 -9.81
CA VAL A 107 5.14 -10.41 -11.25
C VAL A 107 5.99 -11.45 -12.00
N ILE A 108 7.30 -11.49 -11.76
CA ILE A 108 8.21 -12.47 -12.39
C ILE A 108 7.82 -13.90 -11.97
N ALA A 109 7.53 -14.13 -10.69
CA ALA A 109 7.14 -15.44 -10.20
C ALA A 109 5.82 -15.93 -10.82
N ALA A 110 4.83 -15.04 -10.97
CA ALA A 110 3.56 -15.34 -11.63
C ALA A 110 3.76 -15.63 -13.13
N SER A 111 4.54 -14.80 -13.83
CA SER A 111 4.89 -15.00 -15.25
C SER A 111 5.56 -16.36 -15.52
N ARG A 112 6.47 -16.79 -14.64
CA ARG A 112 7.15 -18.09 -14.73
C ARG A 112 6.22 -19.28 -14.52
N ARG A 113 5.16 -19.12 -13.73
CA ARG A 113 4.17 -20.19 -13.48
C ARG A 113 3.16 -20.34 -14.62
N GLY A 114 2.86 -19.26 -15.34
CA GLY A 114 1.85 -19.26 -16.42
C GLY A 114 2.41 -19.32 -17.85
N GLY A 115 3.72 -19.55 -18.04
CA GLY A 115 4.30 -19.69 -19.38
C GLY A 115 4.16 -18.44 -20.26
N ASN A 116 4.54 -17.27 -19.72
CA ASN A 116 4.32 -15.92 -20.29
C ASN A 116 2.89 -15.35 -20.15
N VAL A 117 1.96 -16.08 -19.54
CA VAL A 117 0.70 -15.50 -19.02
C VAL A 117 0.91 -15.16 -17.55
N ILE A 118 0.71 -13.89 -17.17
CA ILE A 118 0.77 -13.47 -15.78
C ILE A 118 -0.61 -13.78 -15.17
N THR A 119 -0.70 -14.90 -14.47
CA THR A 119 -1.90 -15.29 -13.73
C THR A 119 -1.56 -15.31 -12.25
N PHE A 120 -2.05 -14.32 -11.50
CA PHE A 120 -1.98 -14.37 -10.04
C PHE A 120 -3.00 -15.40 -9.55
N PRO A 121 -2.61 -16.33 -8.66
CA PRO A 121 -3.56 -17.28 -8.11
C PRO A 121 -4.61 -16.51 -7.31
N ARG A 122 -5.86 -16.53 -7.76
CA ARG A 122 -7.00 -16.16 -6.91
C ARG A 122 -6.96 -17.08 -5.70
N ARG A 123 -6.78 -16.53 -4.50
CA ARG A 123 -7.03 -17.29 -3.28
C ARG A 123 -8.51 -17.66 -3.26
N VAL A 124 -8.79 -18.95 -3.29
CA VAL A 124 -10.09 -19.50 -2.94
C VAL A 124 -10.15 -19.42 -1.41
N SER A 125 -11.05 -18.58 -0.90
CA SER A 125 -11.36 -18.45 0.53
C SER A 125 -11.89 -19.76 1.10
#